data_AF-A0A9N9Y4H1-F1
#
_entry.id   AF-A0A9N9Y4H1-F1
#
_cell.length_a   1.000
_cell.length_b   1.000
_cell.length_c   1.000
_cell.angle_alpha   90.00
_cell.angle_beta   90.00
_cell.angle_gamma   90.00
#
_symmetry.space_group_name_H-M   'P 1'
#
loop_
_entity.id
_entity.type
_entity.pdbx_description
1 polymer ?
#
loop_
_entity_poly.entity_id
_entity_poly.type
_entity_poly.pdbx_seq_one_letter_code
_entity_poly.pdbx_strand_id
1 'polypeptide(L)'
;MEPDQVSLPVYEDILQSFLHEARVKLPSYKEDPSFDQEIIDICLAQDLPADRMEVIAGVGIATAKWMYPSHDRETQVAIATFTALATAVDDLGESIAEGLRQYRTRLLARQPLGVKVLQTFFDEVLNMDRFYDTFATDMIFKGTVDFCSANLVEIEKMALLKANKSAPGFANYFRLKSGFAEPYAFFIFPEKLLHGRIFGW
;
A
#
# COMPACT_ATOMS: atom_id res chain seq x y z
N MET A 1 0.21 23.13 -24.39
CA MET A 1 -0.66 23.47 -23.25
C MET A 1 0.16 23.15 -22.03
N GLU A 2 0.60 24.16 -21.29
CA GLU A 2 1.09 23.92 -19.93
C GLU A 2 -0.03 23.21 -19.15
N PRO A 3 0.31 22.21 -18.32
CA PRO A 3 -0.69 21.58 -17.46
C PRO A 3 -1.34 22.66 -16.61
N ASP A 4 -2.66 22.57 -16.42
CA ASP A 4 -3.45 23.49 -15.60
C ASP A 4 -2.83 23.60 -14.19
N GLN A 5 -1.97 24.59 -13.97
CA GLN A 5 -1.35 24.83 -12.68
C GLN A 5 -2.35 25.56 -11.79
N VAL A 6 -2.77 24.89 -10.71
CA VAL A 6 -3.56 25.51 -9.65
C VAL A 6 -2.65 26.47 -8.88
N SER A 7 -3.10 27.70 -8.65
CA SER A 7 -2.33 28.65 -7.84
C SER A 7 -2.29 28.20 -6.37
N LEU A 8 -1.21 28.52 -5.65
CA LEU A 8 -1.08 28.17 -4.23
C LEU A 8 -2.31 28.59 -3.39
N PRO A 9 -2.87 29.81 -3.55
CA PRO A 9 -4.07 30.20 -2.79
C PRO A 9 -5.29 29.32 -3.07
N VAL A 10 -5.49 28.90 -4.33
CA VAL A 10 -6.60 28.02 -4.69
C VAL A 10 -6.38 26.61 -4.11
N TYR A 11 -5.14 26.12 -4.14
CA TYR A 11 -4.79 24.84 -3.55
C TYR A 11 -5.00 24.85 -2.02
N GLU A 12 -4.60 25.92 -1.33
CA GLU A 12 -4.83 26.11 0.10
C GLU A 12 -6.33 26.11 0.44
N ASP A 13 -7.15 26.82 -0.33
CA ASP A 13 -8.61 26.87 -0.13
C ASP A 13 -9.27 25.50 -0.30
N ILE A 14 -8.86 24.74 -1.31
CA ILE A 14 -9.32 23.35 -1.54
C ILE A 14 -8.95 22.47 -0.34
N LEU A 15 -7.70 22.55 0.13
CA LEU A 15 -7.24 21.75 1.27
C LEU A 15 -7.98 22.11 2.56
N GLN A 16 -8.15 23.41 2.86
CA GLN A 16 -8.86 23.86 4.05
C GLN A 16 -10.33 23.41 4.02
N SER A 17 -10.98 23.55 2.86
CA SER A 17 -12.35 23.08 2.66
C SER A 17 -12.46 21.57 2.90
N PHE A 18 -11.57 20.78 2.31
CA PHE A 18 -11.55 19.33 2.51
C PHE A 18 -11.32 18.93 3.97
N LEU A 19 -10.32 19.51 4.64
CA LEU A 19 -10.00 19.19 6.04
C LEU A 19 -11.16 19.55 6.99
N HIS A 20 -11.83 20.68 6.71
CA HIS A 20 -13.00 21.12 7.47
C HIS A 20 -14.21 20.19 7.25
N GLU A 21 -14.52 19.87 5.99
CA GLU A 21 -15.63 18.98 5.63
C GLU A 21 -15.44 17.55 6.15
N ALA A 22 -14.23 17.01 5.99
CA ALA A 22 -13.86 15.69 6.52
C ALA A 22 -13.72 15.67 8.05
N ARG A 23 -13.78 16.84 8.71
CA ARG A 23 -13.65 17.01 10.17
C ARG A 23 -12.40 16.31 10.71
N VAL A 24 -11.30 16.46 10.00
CA VAL A 24 -10.06 15.75 10.30
C VAL A 24 -9.61 16.09 11.72
N LYS A 25 -9.40 15.05 12.52
CA LYS A 25 -8.74 15.13 13.82
C LYS A 25 -7.52 14.25 13.75
N LEU A 26 -6.35 14.85 13.96
CA LEU A 26 -5.12 14.07 14.06
C LEU A 26 -5.21 13.19 15.32
N PRO A 27 -5.04 11.86 15.19
CA PRO A 27 -5.07 11.00 16.35
C PRO A 27 -3.82 11.21 17.20
N SER A 28 -3.96 11.09 18.52
CA SER A 28 -2.81 10.91 19.39
C SER A 28 -2.33 9.46 19.28
N TYR A 29 -1.04 9.25 19.07
CA TYR A 29 -0.42 7.93 19.16
C TYR A 29 0.74 7.98 20.15
N LYS A 30 1.10 6.81 20.69
CA LYS A 30 2.23 6.69 21.60
C LYS A 30 3.52 6.60 20.79
N GLU A 31 4.52 7.40 21.15
CA GLU A 31 5.87 7.21 20.60
C GLU A 31 6.40 5.83 21.00
N ASP A 32 6.86 5.09 20.00
CA ASP A 32 7.53 3.80 20.17
C ASP A 32 8.71 3.76 19.19
N PRO A 33 9.90 4.21 19.62
CA PRO A 33 11.09 4.16 18.78
C PRO A 33 11.50 2.74 18.39
N SER A 34 11.14 1.73 19.20
CA SER A 34 11.43 0.33 18.89
C SER A 34 10.59 -0.17 17.72
N PHE A 35 9.35 0.28 17.61
CA PHE A 35 8.50 0.04 16.44
C PHE A 35 9.10 0.68 15.19
N ASP A 36 9.53 1.95 15.28
CA ASP A 36 10.07 2.65 14.11
C ASP A 36 11.34 1.98 13.60
N GLN A 37 12.25 1.62 14.51
CA GLN A 37 13.47 0.90 14.16
C GLN A 37 13.19 -0.47 13.54
N GLU A 38 12.20 -1.21 14.05
CA GLU A 38 11.81 -2.51 13.49
C GLU A 38 11.37 -2.40 12.02
N ILE A 39 10.56 -1.41 11.67
CA ILE A 39 10.14 -1.18 10.28
C ILE A 39 11.31 -0.72 9.41
N ILE A 40 12.16 0.17 9.92
CA ILE A 40 13.37 0.63 9.21
C ILE A 40 14.29 -0.57 8.93
N ASP A 41 14.53 -1.43 9.90
CA ASP A 41 15.40 -2.61 9.73
C ASP A 41 14.84 -3.58 8.68
N ILE A 42 13.52 -3.80 8.68
CA ILE A 42 12.85 -4.62 7.65
C ILE A 42 13.04 -4.00 6.25
N CYS A 43 12.90 -2.69 6.12
CA CYS A 43 13.08 -1.98 4.86
C CYS A 43 14.54 -1.99 4.40
N LEU A 44 15.50 -1.73 5.28
CA LEU A 44 16.93 -1.76 4.98
C LEU A 44 17.43 -3.17 4.65
N ALA A 45 16.75 -4.21 5.13
CA ALA A 45 17.03 -5.58 4.75
C ALA A 45 16.64 -5.90 3.30
N GLN A 46 15.89 -5.04 2.60
CA GLN A 46 15.58 -5.26 1.19
C GLN A 46 16.80 -4.96 0.33
N ASP A 47 16.99 -5.74 -0.74
CA ASP A 47 18.14 -5.58 -1.66
C ASP A 47 17.91 -4.36 -2.59
N LEU A 48 17.66 -3.19 -1.99
CA LEU A 48 17.27 -1.91 -2.61
C LEU A 48 18.08 -0.75 -1.98
N PRO A 49 18.12 0.45 -2.62
CA PRO A 49 18.88 1.59 -2.11
C PRO A 49 18.45 2.04 -0.70
N ALA A 50 19.39 2.02 0.25
CA ALA A 50 19.12 2.26 1.67
C ALA A 50 18.51 3.64 1.95
N ASP A 51 19.01 4.69 1.27
CA ASP A 51 18.52 6.06 1.38
C ASP A 51 17.03 6.18 1.01
N ARG A 52 16.59 5.41 0.02
CA ARG A 52 15.17 5.33 -0.37
C ARG A 52 14.37 4.50 0.63
N MET A 53 14.93 3.39 1.10
CA MET A 53 14.23 2.48 2.01
C MET A 53 13.93 3.10 3.38
N GLU A 54 14.78 4.00 3.91
CA GLU A 54 14.48 4.75 5.14
C GLU A 54 13.26 5.67 4.97
N VAL A 55 13.20 6.39 3.84
CA VAL A 55 12.05 7.26 3.53
C VAL A 55 10.77 6.44 3.35
N ILE A 56 10.88 5.30 2.67
CA ILE A 56 9.78 4.35 2.44
C ILE A 56 9.27 3.76 3.76
N ALA A 57 10.16 3.39 4.68
CA ALA A 57 9.79 2.93 6.02
C ALA A 57 8.92 3.96 6.75
N GLY A 58 9.25 5.26 6.61
CA GLY A 58 8.47 6.37 7.14
C GLY A 58 7.01 6.38 6.68
N VAL A 59 6.74 6.01 5.42
CA VAL A 59 5.37 5.92 4.87
C VAL A 59 4.58 4.81 5.56
N GLY A 60 5.19 3.64 5.75
CA GLY A 60 4.58 2.53 6.48
C GLY A 60 4.29 2.86 7.95
N ILE A 61 5.27 3.45 8.63
CA ILE A 61 5.16 3.90 10.02
C ILE A 61 4.01 4.91 10.18
N ALA A 62 3.98 5.95 9.34
CA ALA A 62 2.94 6.97 9.39
C ALA A 62 1.56 6.36 9.12
N THR A 63 1.44 5.45 8.16
CA THR A 63 0.19 4.77 7.83
C THR A 63 -0.33 3.98 9.03
N ALA A 64 0.47 3.11 9.62
CA ALA A 64 0.04 2.32 10.77
C ALA A 64 -0.34 3.19 11.97
N LYS A 65 0.48 4.19 12.32
CA LYS A 65 0.27 5.01 13.51
C LYS A 65 -0.87 6.03 13.35
N TRP A 66 -1.03 6.64 12.18
CA TRP A 66 -2.00 7.72 11.97
C TRP A 66 -3.33 7.23 11.42
N MET A 67 -3.34 6.16 10.61
CA MET A 67 -4.59 5.64 10.05
C MET A 67 -5.20 4.53 10.91
N TYR A 68 -4.37 3.78 11.65
CA TYR A 68 -4.80 2.64 12.47
C TYR A 68 -4.33 2.74 13.94
N PRO A 69 -4.56 3.88 14.63
CA PRO A 69 -4.04 4.11 15.99
C PRO A 69 -4.65 3.19 17.06
N SER A 70 -5.81 2.57 16.78
CA SER A 70 -6.52 1.66 17.69
C SER A 70 -6.02 0.22 17.65
N HIS A 71 -5.20 -0.12 16.67
CA HIS A 71 -4.71 -1.48 16.48
C HIS A 71 -3.62 -1.82 17.51
N ASP A 72 -3.51 -3.11 17.84
CA ASP A 72 -2.39 -3.55 18.67
C ASP A 72 -1.05 -3.42 17.91
N ARG A 73 0.07 -3.39 18.65
CA ARG A 73 1.40 -3.19 18.08
C ARG A 73 1.72 -4.21 16.99
N GLU A 74 1.35 -5.47 17.18
CA GLU A 74 1.65 -6.55 16.25
C GLU A 74 0.93 -6.33 14.90
N THR A 75 -0.35 -5.94 14.95
CA THR A 75 -1.14 -5.62 13.77
C THR A 75 -0.63 -4.34 13.10
N GLN A 76 -0.21 -3.34 13.88
CA GLN A 76 0.42 -2.13 13.34
C GLN A 76 1.75 -2.44 12.62
N VAL A 77 2.55 -3.37 13.13
CA VAL A 77 3.81 -3.79 12.46
C VAL A 77 3.52 -4.45 11.13
N ALA A 78 2.51 -5.32 11.08
CA ALA A 78 2.08 -5.96 9.83
C ALA A 78 1.60 -4.93 8.79
N ILE A 79 0.75 -3.97 9.20
CA ILE A 79 0.28 -2.88 8.33
C ILE A 79 1.46 -2.01 7.85
N ALA A 80 2.35 -1.60 8.76
CA ALA A 80 3.48 -0.74 8.41
C ALA A 80 4.43 -1.44 7.44
N THR A 81 4.76 -2.70 7.69
CA THR A 81 5.60 -3.53 6.81
C THR A 81 4.95 -3.69 5.44
N PHE A 82 3.67 -4.06 5.40
CA PHE A 82 2.92 -4.21 4.16
C PHE A 82 2.92 -2.90 3.34
N THR A 83 2.61 -1.77 3.98
CA THR A 83 2.60 -0.47 3.31
C THR A 83 3.98 -0.07 2.81
N ALA A 84 5.02 -0.22 3.62
CA ALA A 84 6.37 0.15 3.21
C ALA A 84 6.85 -0.70 2.02
N LEU A 85 6.57 -2.00 2.02
CA LEU A 85 6.91 -2.88 0.89
C LEU A 85 6.09 -2.54 -0.36
N ALA A 86 4.81 -2.21 -0.23
CA ALA A 86 3.98 -1.74 -1.33
C ALA A 86 4.52 -0.42 -1.92
N THR A 87 4.90 0.53 -1.06
CA THR A 87 5.52 1.79 -1.50
C THR A 87 6.87 1.54 -2.17
N ALA A 88 7.68 0.59 -1.69
CA ALA A 88 8.91 0.22 -2.38
C ALA A 88 8.65 -0.34 -3.80
N VAL A 89 7.59 -1.12 -3.98
CA VAL A 89 7.18 -1.59 -5.30
C VAL A 89 6.74 -0.44 -6.21
N ASP A 90 6.01 0.55 -5.67
CA ASP A 90 5.54 1.74 -6.41
C ASP A 90 6.70 2.65 -6.85
N ASP A 91 7.53 3.04 -5.88
CA ASP A 91 8.58 4.05 -6.06
C ASP A 91 9.84 3.53 -6.74
N LEU A 92 10.13 2.23 -6.56
CA LEU A 92 11.36 1.58 -7.04
C LEU A 92 11.04 0.46 -8.03
N GLY A 93 9.81 0.41 -8.55
CA GLY A 93 9.32 -0.62 -9.46
C GLY A 93 10.21 -0.87 -10.67
N GLU A 94 10.81 0.19 -11.23
CA GLU A 94 11.77 0.06 -12.35
C GLU A 94 12.96 -0.84 -12.01
N SER A 95 13.47 -0.78 -10.77
CA SER A 95 14.60 -1.59 -10.30
C SER A 95 14.24 -3.07 -10.13
N ILE A 96 12.95 -3.39 -10.05
CA ILE A 96 12.42 -4.74 -9.83
C ILE A 96 11.49 -5.21 -10.96
N ALA A 97 11.50 -4.52 -12.10
CA ALA A 97 10.55 -4.75 -13.20
C ALA A 97 10.55 -6.19 -13.69
N GLU A 98 11.71 -6.85 -13.75
CA GLU A 98 11.78 -8.26 -14.14
C GLU A 98 11.10 -9.20 -13.12
N GLY A 99 11.22 -8.89 -11.83
CA GLY A 99 10.46 -9.58 -10.78
C GLY A 99 8.96 -9.40 -10.98
N LEU A 100 8.52 -8.18 -11.28
CA LEU A 100 7.12 -7.86 -11.56
C LEU A 100 6.60 -8.50 -12.87
N ARG A 101 7.45 -8.83 -13.85
CA ARG A 101 7.02 -9.63 -15.01
C ARG A 101 6.74 -11.08 -14.64
N GLN A 102 7.53 -11.62 -13.72
CA GLN A 102 7.53 -13.06 -13.42
C GLN A 102 6.73 -13.43 -12.17
N TYR A 103 6.38 -12.47 -11.30
CA TYR A 103 5.83 -12.75 -9.96
C TYR A 103 4.63 -13.68 -10.03
N ARG A 104 3.67 -13.41 -10.92
CA ARG A 104 2.43 -14.21 -11.02
C ARG A 104 2.74 -15.66 -11.39
N THR A 105 3.58 -15.88 -12.40
CA THR A 105 3.92 -17.23 -12.85
C THR A 105 4.67 -17.99 -11.76
N ARG A 106 5.62 -17.34 -11.09
CA ARG A 106 6.38 -17.94 -9.97
C ARG A 106 5.50 -18.24 -8.77
N LEU A 107 4.61 -17.31 -8.40
CA LEU A 107 3.66 -17.46 -7.30
C LEU A 107 2.75 -18.68 -7.53
N LEU A 108 2.16 -18.79 -8.72
CA LEU A 108 1.30 -19.93 -9.08
C LEU A 108 2.07 -21.26 -9.13
N ALA A 109 3.35 -21.22 -9.53
CA ALA A 109 4.24 -22.38 -9.53
C ALA A 109 4.84 -22.70 -8.15
N ARG A 110 4.51 -21.93 -7.09
CA ARG A 110 5.10 -22.04 -5.75
C ARG A 110 6.63 -21.94 -5.77
N GLN A 111 7.16 -21.10 -6.63
CA GLN A 111 8.59 -20.82 -6.76
C GLN A 111 8.95 -19.51 -6.05
N PRO A 112 10.20 -19.36 -5.57
CA PRO A 112 10.68 -18.07 -5.07
C PRO A 112 10.48 -16.97 -6.11
N LEU A 113 9.96 -15.81 -5.69
CA LEU A 113 9.65 -14.70 -6.61
C LEU A 113 10.91 -14.11 -7.27
N GLY A 114 12.10 -14.38 -6.69
CA GLY A 114 13.40 -14.03 -7.27
C GLY A 114 13.84 -12.58 -7.01
N VAL A 115 12.97 -11.78 -6.39
CA VAL A 115 13.27 -10.44 -5.90
C VAL A 115 12.86 -10.36 -4.45
N LYS A 116 13.79 -9.96 -3.57
CA LYS A 116 13.61 -10.01 -2.11
C LYS A 116 12.42 -9.19 -1.62
N VAL A 117 12.29 -7.94 -2.08
CA VAL A 117 11.15 -7.07 -1.68
C VAL A 117 9.81 -7.69 -2.06
N LEU A 118 9.69 -8.30 -3.24
CA LEU A 118 8.45 -8.97 -3.65
C LEU A 118 8.20 -10.23 -2.81
N GLN A 119 9.25 -11.00 -2.52
CA GLN A 119 9.13 -12.18 -1.67
C GLN A 119 8.64 -11.80 -0.28
N THR A 120 9.31 -10.85 0.38
CA THR A 120 8.89 -10.35 1.71
C THR A 120 7.49 -9.77 1.67
N PHE A 121 7.11 -9.07 0.59
CA PHE A 121 5.76 -8.51 0.48
C PHE A 121 4.68 -9.58 0.42
N PHE A 122 4.86 -10.62 -0.40
CA PHE A 122 3.90 -11.73 -0.46
C PHE A 122 3.94 -12.61 0.80
N ASP A 123 5.09 -12.75 1.46
CA ASP A 123 5.17 -13.42 2.75
C ASP A 123 4.36 -12.65 3.82
N GLU A 124 4.43 -11.32 3.81
CA GLU A 124 3.62 -10.47 4.72
C GLU A 124 2.13 -10.56 4.38
N VAL A 125 1.76 -10.58 3.09
CA VAL A 125 0.36 -10.78 2.66
C VAL A 125 -0.20 -12.11 3.20
N LEU A 126 0.60 -13.18 3.18
CA LEU A 126 0.20 -14.47 3.76
C LEU A 126 0.14 -14.44 5.29
N ASN A 127 0.98 -13.63 5.93
CA ASN A 127 0.97 -13.44 7.38
C ASN A 127 -0.29 -12.69 7.89
N MET A 128 -1.03 -12.02 7.00
CA MET A 128 -2.27 -11.30 7.34
C MET A 128 -3.37 -12.20 7.93
N ASP A 129 -3.35 -13.52 7.66
CA ASP A 129 -4.29 -14.51 8.23
C ASP A 129 -4.26 -14.58 9.76
N ARG A 130 -3.22 -14.00 10.40
CA ARG A 130 -3.14 -13.91 11.87
C ARG A 130 -3.99 -12.79 12.46
N PHE A 131 -4.42 -11.83 11.64
CA PHE A 131 -5.05 -10.59 12.09
C PHE A 131 -6.46 -10.38 11.52
N TYR A 132 -6.75 -10.98 10.37
CA TYR A 132 -7.96 -10.75 9.60
C TYR A 132 -8.62 -12.08 9.20
N ASP A 133 -9.93 -12.04 8.98
CA ASP A 133 -10.69 -13.20 8.52
C ASP A 133 -10.35 -13.59 7.08
N THR A 134 -10.78 -14.79 6.67
CA THR A 134 -10.51 -15.33 5.33
C THR A 134 -10.99 -14.42 4.20
N PHE A 135 -12.14 -13.76 4.37
CA PHE A 135 -12.65 -12.89 3.30
C PHE A 135 -11.79 -11.63 3.18
N ALA A 136 -11.40 -11.03 4.30
CA ALA A 136 -10.50 -9.89 4.33
C ALA A 136 -9.13 -10.25 3.75
N THR A 137 -8.55 -11.40 4.10
CA THR A 137 -7.25 -11.82 3.56
C THR A 137 -7.31 -12.18 2.08
N ASP A 138 -8.40 -12.77 1.61
CA ASP A 138 -8.65 -12.96 0.17
C ASP A 138 -8.65 -11.61 -0.57
N MET A 139 -9.28 -10.57 -0.01
CA MET A 139 -9.33 -9.25 -0.63
C MET A 139 -7.99 -8.51 -0.56
N ILE A 140 -7.24 -8.64 0.54
CA ILE A 140 -5.87 -8.10 0.65
C ILE A 140 -4.96 -8.75 -0.40
N PHE A 141 -5.02 -10.08 -0.54
CA PHE A 141 -4.25 -10.81 -1.54
C PHE A 141 -4.64 -10.40 -2.97
N LYS A 142 -5.94 -10.37 -3.28
CA LYS A 142 -6.45 -9.95 -4.60
C LYS A 142 -6.03 -8.51 -4.92
N GLY A 143 -6.14 -7.59 -3.97
CA GLY A 143 -5.68 -6.22 -4.12
C GLY A 143 -4.18 -6.13 -4.41
N THR A 144 -3.37 -7.00 -3.80
CA THR A 144 -1.91 -7.05 -3.98
C THR A 144 -1.52 -7.52 -5.38
N VAL A 145 -2.22 -8.52 -5.90
CA VAL A 145 -2.04 -8.99 -7.28
C VAL A 145 -2.46 -7.93 -8.30
N ASP A 146 -3.59 -7.25 -8.06
CA ASP A 146 -4.04 -6.12 -8.89
C ASP A 146 -2.99 -5.01 -8.92
N PHE A 147 -2.46 -4.64 -7.74
CA PHE A 147 -1.45 -3.60 -7.57
C PHE A 147 -0.14 -3.92 -8.30
N CYS A 148 0.46 -5.09 -8.07
CA CYS A 148 1.69 -5.50 -8.75
C CYS A 148 1.54 -5.52 -10.29
N SER A 149 0.36 -5.94 -10.77
CA SER A 149 0.07 -5.94 -12.21
C SER A 149 -0.07 -4.52 -12.77
N ALA A 150 -0.75 -3.62 -12.04
CA ALA A 150 -0.91 -2.23 -12.44
C ALA A 150 0.43 -1.50 -12.44
N ASN A 151 1.27 -1.73 -11.44
CA ASN A 151 2.61 -1.16 -11.33
C ASN A 151 3.50 -1.53 -12.53
N LEU A 152 3.48 -2.80 -12.96
CA LEU A 152 4.18 -3.20 -14.19
C LEU A 152 3.66 -2.45 -15.42
N VAL A 153 2.34 -2.23 -15.52
CA VAL A 153 1.75 -1.47 -16.62
C VAL A 153 2.18 0.00 -16.57
N GLU A 154 2.27 0.61 -15.39
CA GLU A 154 2.81 1.97 -15.23
C GLU A 154 4.26 2.02 -15.71
N ILE A 155 5.12 1.11 -15.23
CA ILE A 155 6.54 1.05 -15.64
C ILE A 155 6.70 0.89 -17.15
N GLU A 156 5.99 -0.06 -17.77
CA GLU A 156 6.22 -0.40 -19.18
C GLU A 156 5.43 0.45 -20.17
N LYS A 157 4.30 1.01 -19.73
CA LYS A 157 3.30 1.60 -20.62
C LYS A 157 2.84 2.98 -20.19
N MET A 158 3.49 3.66 -19.24
CA MET A 158 3.11 5.01 -18.79
C MET A 158 2.83 5.96 -19.97
N ALA A 159 3.72 5.96 -20.97
CA ALA A 159 3.60 6.82 -22.15
C ALA A 159 2.34 6.53 -23.01
N LEU A 160 1.75 5.35 -22.87
CA LEU A 160 0.53 4.91 -23.56
C LEU A 160 -0.74 5.16 -22.73
N LEU A 161 -0.61 5.37 -21.40
CA LEU A 161 -1.72 5.67 -20.50
C LEU A 161 -2.15 7.14 -20.64
N LYS A 162 -2.80 7.47 -21.77
CA LYS A 162 -3.33 8.81 -22.04
C LYS A 162 -4.85 8.82 -21.91
N ALA A 163 -5.38 9.95 -21.46
CA ALA A 163 -6.81 10.18 -21.45
C ALA A 163 -7.39 9.98 -22.86
N ASN A 164 -8.33 9.04 -22.97
CA ASN A 164 -8.98 8.69 -24.23
C ASN A 164 -10.47 8.98 -24.14
N LYS A 165 -10.98 9.80 -25.06
CA LYS A 165 -12.41 10.17 -25.11
C LYS A 165 -13.33 8.97 -25.29
N SER A 166 -12.85 7.89 -25.91
CA SER A 166 -13.60 6.65 -26.11
C SER A 166 -13.61 5.73 -24.88
N ALA A 167 -12.81 6.06 -23.86
CA ALA A 167 -12.73 5.30 -22.60
C ALA A 167 -12.66 6.25 -21.39
N PRO A 168 -13.69 7.10 -21.17
CA PRO A 168 -13.65 8.15 -20.15
C PRO A 168 -13.51 7.60 -18.72
N GLY A 169 -13.95 6.36 -18.46
CA GLY A 169 -13.81 5.71 -17.16
C GLY A 169 -12.45 5.05 -16.90
N PHE A 170 -11.55 5.01 -17.88
CA PHE A 170 -10.30 4.26 -17.77
C PHE A 170 -9.41 4.76 -16.64
N ALA A 171 -9.30 6.08 -16.46
CA ALA A 171 -8.48 6.66 -15.39
C ALA A 171 -8.95 6.20 -14.00
N ASN A 172 -10.26 6.24 -13.75
CA ASN A 172 -10.84 5.77 -12.49
C ASN A 172 -10.67 4.25 -12.32
N TYR A 173 -10.93 3.48 -13.37
CA TYR A 173 -10.72 2.04 -13.36
C TYR A 173 -9.27 1.68 -13.01
N PHE A 174 -8.30 2.31 -13.68
CA PHE A 174 -6.90 2.01 -13.48
C PHE A 174 -6.42 2.47 -12.10
N ARG A 175 -6.91 3.62 -11.60
CA ARG A 175 -6.65 4.07 -10.22
C ARG A 175 -7.20 3.11 -9.16
N LEU A 176 -8.31 2.41 -9.42
CA LEU A 176 -8.79 1.36 -8.50
C LEU A 176 -7.85 0.14 -8.46
N LYS A 177 -7.02 -0.05 -9.49
CA LYS A 177 -6.02 -1.13 -9.57
C LYS A 177 -4.67 -0.72 -9.00
N SER A 178 -4.15 0.46 -9.36
CA SER A 178 -2.87 0.95 -8.85
C SER A 178 -2.96 1.62 -7.47
N GLY A 179 -4.14 2.10 -7.06
CA GLY A 179 -4.30 2.88 -5.84
C GLY A 179 -4.43 2.08 -4.54
N PHE A 180 -4.50 0.76 -4.63
CA PHE A 180 -4.36 -0.15 -3.49
C PHE A 180 -5.33 0.09 -2.31
N ALA A 181 -6.48 0.73 -2.57
CA ALA A 181 -7.41 1.19 -1.54
C ALA A 181 -8.17 0.06 -0.81
N GLU A 182 -8.44 -1.05 -1.51
CA GLU A 182 -9.23 -2.15 -0.96
C GLU A 182 -8.54 -2.84 0.23
N PRO A 183 -7.24 -3.24 0.18
CA PRO A 183 -6.51 -3.71 1.36
C PRO A 183 -6.59 -2.75 2.56
N TYR A 184 -6.41 -1.44 2.33
CA TYR A 184 -6.50 -0.44 3.39
C TYR A 184 -7.89 -0.35 4.03
N ALA A 185 -8.96 -0.59 3.27
CA ALA A 185 -10.31 -0.65 3.81
C ALA A 185 -10.49 -1.86 4.74
N PHE A 186 -9.91 -3.02 4.39
CA PHE A 186 -9.96 -4.22 5.24
C PHE A 186 -9.12 -4.11 6.50
N PHE A 187 -8.02 -3.36 6.47
CA PHE A 187 -7.23 -3.09 7.66
C PHE A 187 -8.01 -2.37 8.76
N ILE A 188 -9.13 -1.71 8.48
CA ILE A 188 -9.97 -1.07 9.50
C ILE A 188 -10.56 -2.10 10.48
N PHE A 189 -10.69 -3.36 10.05
CA PHE A 189 -11.53 -4.39 10.67
C PHE A 189 -10.73 -5.63 11.12
N PRO A 190 -9.73 -5.51 12.01
CA PRO A 190 -9.00 -6.68 12.51
C PRO A 190 -9.91 -7.52 13.41
N GLU A 191 -9.75 -8.85 13.38
CA GLU A 191 -10.59 -9.78 14.14
C GLU A 191 -10.59 -9.47 15.65
N LYS A 192 -9.44 -9.07 16.18
CA LYS A 192 -9.29 -8.72 17.60
C LYS A 192 -10.12 -7.49 18.02
N LEU A 193 -10.40 -6.55 17.11
CA LEU A 193 -11.29 -5.42 17.39
C LEU A 193 -12.77 -5.78 17.18
N LEU A 194 -13.03 -6.83 16.41
CA LEU A 194 -14.35 -7.33 16.07
C LEU A 194 -14.65 -8.58 16.88
N HIS A 195 -14.96 -8.40 18.17
CA HIS A 195 -15.44 -9.46 19.06
C HIS A 195 -16.78 -10.12 18.64
N GLY A 196 -17.23 -9.94 17.39
CA GLY A 196 -18.37 -10.61 16.78
C GLY A 196 -18.21 -10.61 15.26
N ARG A 197 -18.29 -11.81 14.66
CA ARG A 197 -18.22 -12.06 13.21
C ARG A 197 -19.06 -11.03 12.45
N ILE A 198 -18.44 -10.13 11.69
CA ILE A 198 -19.17 -9.21 10.80
C ILE A 198 -19.77 -9.98 9.63
N PHE A 199 -19.10 -11.03 9.17
CA PHE A 199 -19.57 -11.88 8.08
C PHE A 199 -19.82 -13.30 8.61
N GLY A 200 -20.96 -13.46 9.30
CA GLY A 200 -21.49 -14.78 9.60
C GLY A 200 -22.00 -15.43 8.31
N TRP A 201 -21.20 -16.33 7.74
CA TRP A 201 -21.69 -17.39 6.87
C TRP A 201 -21.80 -18.69 7.67
#